data_AF-A0A1I4GH63-F1
#
_entry.id   AF-A0A1I4GH63-F1
#
_cell.length_a   1.000
_cell.length_b   1.000
_cell.length_c   1.000
_cell.angle_alpha   90.00
_cell.angle_beta   90.00
_cell.angle_gamma   90.00
#
_symmetry.space_group_name_H-M   'P 1'
#
loop_
_entity.id
_entity.type
_entity.pdbx_description
1 polymer ?
#
loop_
_entity_poly.entity_id
_entity_poly.type
_entity_poly.pdbx_seq_one_letter_code
_entity_poly.pdbx_strand_id
1 'polypeptide(L)'
;MQPPTPYLRTAPARVAPGTPANTVWIWLVVLAQAAIFAFATVALTQVQSQMLDYLAAFKSGSGALAQQREAALFGNLWYLGNLIFPFVACGFSVLLAYLDRKALQRRGYDRPFQWVWAFLGLLMYACSLVYVIGRTIVIRRRGGRGAAPLVASIMVEAAGMIAVITYTSFWVTQILTTS
;
A
#
# COMPACT_ATOMS: atom_id res chain seq x y z
N MET A 1 37.68 37.48 18.99
CA MET A 1 36.43 36.94 18.44
C MET A 1 36.78 36.19 17.17
N GLN A 2 36.66 34.86 17.17
CA GLN A 2 37.01 34.02 16.01
C GLN A 2 35.81 34.04 15.04
N PRO A 3 35.99 34.37 13.75
CA PRO A 3 34.88 34.40 12.82
C PRO A 3 34.26 33.00 12.67
N PRO A 4 32.93 32.88 12.57
CA PRO A 4 32.30 31.58 12.42
C PRO A 4 32.76 30.95 11.10
N THR A 5 33.34 29.75 11.18
CA THR A 5 33.74 28.95 10.02
C THR A 5 32.53 28.77 9.10
N PRO A 6 32.59 29.18 7.83
CA PRO A 6 31.48 28.96 6.92
C PRO A 6 31.27 27.46 6.79
N TYR A 7 30.06 26.99 7.09
CA TYR A 7 29.67 25.60 6.85
C TYR A 7 29.78 25.34 5.36
N LEU A 8 30.92 24.80 4.90
CA LEU A 8 31.08 24.31 3.54
C LEU A 8 30.11 23.14 3.39
N ARG A 9 28.94 23.41 2.82
CA ARG A 9 27.96 22.39 2.47
C ARG A 9 28.58 21.58 1.33
N THR A 10 29.32 20.53 1.67
CA THR A 10 29.85 19.57 0.70
C THR A 10 28.68 19.08 -0.14
N ALA A 11 28.73 19.32 -1.44
CA ALA A 11 27.68 18.87 -2.34
C ALA A 11 27.50 17.35 -2.16
N PRO A 12 26.26 16.84 -2.05
CA PRO A 12 26.03 15.43 -1.84
C PRO A 12 26.72 14.61 -2.93
N ALA A 13 27.44 13.56 -2.53
CA ALA A 13 28.16 12.68 -3.45
C ALA A 13 27.21 12.20 -4.55
N ARG A 14 27.60 12.48 -5.81
CA ARG A 14 26.86 12.03 -6.99
C ARG A 14 27.31 10.63 -7.37
N VAL A 15 26.36 9.81 -7.81
CA VAL A 15 26.69 8.48 -8.34
C VAL A 15 27.23 8.60 -9.77
N ALA A 16 27.98 7.59 -10.22
CA ALA A 16 28.47 7.54 -11.59
C ALA A 16 27.29 7.67 -12.59
N PRO A 17 27.43 8.48 -13.65
CA PRO A 17 26.41 8.60 -14.69
C PRO A 17 26.01 7.22 -15.22
N GLY A 18 24.70 6.95 -15.32
CA GLY A 18 24.18 5.66 -15.80
C GLY A 18 23.96 4.59 -14.73
N THR A 19 24.25 4.86 -13.45
CA THR A 19 23.95 3.92 -12.36
C THR A 19 22.45 3.58 -12.34
N PRO A 20 22.05 2.30 -12.48
CA PRO A 20 20.65 1.92 -12.56
C PRO A 20 19.98 2.09 -11.20
N ALA A 21 18.98 2.98 -11.14
CA ALA A 21 18.19 3.20 -9.94
C ALA A 21 17.06 2.16 -9.77
N ASN A 22 16.75 1.43 -10.83
CA ASN A 22 15.65 0.47 -10.86
C ASN A 22 16.07 -0.87 -10.24
N THR A 23 15.33 -1.35 -9.24
CA THR A 23 15.62 -2.58 -8.50
C THR A 23 14.42 -3.52 -8.60
N VAL A 24 14.63 -4.82 -8.50
CA VAL A 24 13.49 -5.76 -8.44
C VAL A 24 12.61 -5.49 -7.20
N TRP A 25 13.23 -5.08 -6.09
CA TRP A 25 12.56 -4.82 -4.82
C TRP A 25 11.53 -3.68 -4.90
N ILE A 26 11.83 -2.59 -5.62
CA ILE A 26 10.84 -1.50 -5.77
C ILE A 26 9.65 -1.94 -6.62
N TRP A 27 9.83 -2.81 -7.61
CA TRP A 27 8.71 -3.38 -8.36
C TRP A 27 7.89 -4.36 -7.54
N LEU A 28 8.53 -5.15 -6.67
CA LEU A 28 7.80 -6.00 -5.73
C LEU A 28 6.95 -5.16 -4.75
N VAL A 29 7.41 -3.96 -4.38
CA VAL A 29 6.61 -3.00 -3.60
C VAL A 29 5.41 -2.49 -4.40
N VAL A 30 5.58 -2.18 -5.70
CA VAL A 30 4.46 -1.80 -6.59
C VAL A 30 3.46 -2.95 -6.74
N LEU A 31 3.96 -4.17 -6.95
CA LEU A 31 3.14 -5.37 -7.06
C LEU A 31 2.40 -5.68 -5.76
N ALA A 32 3.03 -5.45 -4.60
CA ALA A 32 2.37 -5.60 -3.30
C ALA A 32 1.20 -4.63 -3.15
N GLN A 33 1.34 -3.37 -3.58
CA GLN A 33 0.22 -2.41 -3.62
C GLN A 33 -0.93 -2.93 -4.49
N ALA A 34 -0.62 -3.38 -5.72
CA ALA A 34 -1.63 -3.93 -6.61
C ALA A 34 -2.33 -5.17 -6.02
N ALA A 35 -1.56 -6.06 -5.37
CA ALA A 35 -2.08 -7.24 -4.70
C ALA A 35 -3.01 -6.88 -3.52
N ILE A 36 -2.69 -5.82 -2.76
CA ILE A 36 -3.55 -5.32 -1.69
C ILE A 36 -4.91 -4.86 -2.26
N PHE A 37 -4.91 -4.07 -3.34
CA PHE A 37 -6.17 -3.62 -3.96
C PHE A 37 -6.96 -4.77 -4.61
N ALA A 38 -6.28 -5.72 -5.24
CA ALA A 38 -6.92 -6.91 -5.80
C ALA A 38 -7.58 -7.75 -4.70
N PHE A 39 -6.87 -7.99 -3.60
CA PHE A 39 -7.42 -8.69 -2.43
C PHE A 39 -8.59 -7.91 -1.83
N ALA A 40 -8.46 -6.59 -1.65
CA ALA A 40 -9.53 -5.75 -1.12
C ALA A 40 -10.80 -5.81 -1.97
N THR A 41 -10.68 -5.91 -3.30
CA THR A 41 -11.83 -6.04 -4.19
C THR A 41 -12.56 -7.37 -3.95
N VAL A 42 -11.82 -8.48 -3.87
CA VAL A 42 -12.41 -9.80 -3.57
C VAL A 42 -13.02 -9.81 -2.16
N ALA A 43 -12.31 -9.25 -1.18
CA ALA A 43 -12.79 -9.11 0.19
C ALA A 43 -14.13 -8.37 0.26
N LEU A 44 -14.23 -7.22 -0.41
CA LEU A 44 -15.45 -6.41 -0.45
C LEU A 44 -16.61 -7.15 -1.12
N THR A 45 -16.36 -7.85 -2.23
CA THR A 45 -17.41 -8.65 -2.90
C THR A 45 -17.94 -9.77 -2.02
N GLN A 46 -17.05 -10.44 -1.27
CA GLN A 46 -17.44 -11.49 -0.35
C GLN A 46 -18.26 -10.92 0.82
N VAL A 47 -17.78 -9.85 1.46
CA VAL A 47 -18.49 -9.20 2.57
C VAL A 47 -19.88 -8.72 2.13
N GLN A 48 -19.99 -8.15 0.93
CA GLN A 48 -21.27 -7.76 0.36
C GLN A 48 -22.22 -8.95 0.23
N SER A 49 -21.78 -10.08 -0.34
CA SER A 49 -22.63 -11.26 -0.52
C SER A 49 -23.16 -11.79 0.82
N GLN A 50 -22.29 -11.90 1.83
CA GLN A 50 -22.68 -12.40 3.15
C GLN A 50 -23.62 -11.42 3.88
N MET A 51 -23.43 -10.12 3.69
CA MET A 51 -24.31 -9.10 4.27
C MET A 51 -25.72 -9.16 3.67
N LEU A 52 -25.83 -9.38 2.35
CA LEU A 52 -27.14 -9.55 1.69
C LEU A 52 -27.87 -10.81 2.19
N ASP A 53 -27.15 -11.93 2.36
CA ASP A 53 -27.71 -13.16 2.93
C ASP A 53 -28.20 -12.96 4.37
N TYR A 54 -27.46 -12.21 5.18
CA TYR A 54 -27.86 -11.84 6.53
C TYR A 54 -29.13 -10.97 6.53
N LEU A 55 -29.19 -9.93 5.69
CA LEU A 55 -30.36 -9.06 5.58
C LEU A 55 -31.60 -9.82 5.11
N ALA A 56 -31.44 -10.75 4.16
CA ALA A 56 -32.54 -11.61 3.70
C ALA A 56 -33.06 -12.51 4.83
N ALA A 57 -32.16 -13.14 5.60
CA ALA A 57 -32.53 -13.95 6.76
C ALA A 57 -33.22 -13.12 7.84
N PHE A 58 -32.74 -11.90 8.10
CA PHE A 58 -33.35 -10.98 9.05
C PHE A 58 -34.77 -10.58 8.62
N LYS A 59 -34.97 -10.23 7.33
CA LYS A 59 -36.28 -9.90 6.77
C LYS A 59 -37.27 -11.08 6.77
N SER A 60 -36.78 -12.32 6.78
CA SER A 60 -37.64 -13.51 6.85
C SER A 60 -38.35 -13.69 8.20
N GLY A 61 -37.98 -12.93 9.24
CA GLY A 61 -38.51 -13.05 10.60
C GLY A 61 -37.97 -14.24 11.40
N SER A 62 -37.09 -15.07 10.81
CA SER A 62 -36.43 -16.16 11.50
C SER A 62 -35.18 -15.69 12.25
N GLY A 63 -35.33 -15.45 13.55
CA GLY A 63 -34.20 -15.07 14.41
C GLY A 63 -33.06 -16.10 14.43
N ALA A 64 -33.38 -17.40 14.38
CA ALA A 64 -32.38 -18.46 14.35
C ALA A 64 -31.55 -18.45 13.04
N LEU A 65 -32.20 -18.22 11.89
CA LEU A 65 -31.50 -18.09 10.60
C LEU A 65 -30.65 -16.83 10.56
N ALA A 66 -31.18 -15.69 11.04
CA ALA A 66 -30.42 -14.44 11.10
C ALA A 66 -29.16 -14.58 11.97
N GLN A 67 -29.30 -15.16 13.17
CA GLN A 67 -28.17 -15.41 14.07
C GLN A 67 -27.13 -16.37 13.46
N GLN A 68 -27.57 -17.40 12.73
CA GLN A 68 -26.67 -18.30 12.03
C GLN A 68 -25.88 -17.58 10.92
N ARG A 69 -26.53 -16.69 10.16
CA ARG A 69 -25.86 -15.91 9.09
C ARG A 69 -24.92 -14.85 9.67
N GLU A 70 -25.27 -14.25 10.79
CA GLU A 70 -24.41 -13.33 11.52
C GLU A 70 -23.13 -14.02 12.01
N ALA A 71 -23.26 -15.22 12.61
CA ALA A 71 -22.10 -16.00 13.02
C ALA A 71 -21.17 -16.35 11.84
N ALA A 72 -21.74 -16.54 10.64
CA ALA A 72 -20.95 -16.80 9.42
C ALA A 72 -20.20 -15.56 8.89
N LEU A 73 -20.63 -14.34 9.23
CA LEU A 73 -19.92 -13.09 8.87
C LEU A 73 -18.58 -13.00 9.59
N PHE A 74 -18.55 -13.30 10.89
CA PHE A 74 -17.38 -13.09 11.75
C PHE A 74 -16.62 -14.38 12.09
N GLY A 75 -17.27 -15.54 12.00
CA GLY A 75 -16.70 -16.83 12.41
C GLY A 75 -15.95 -17.59 11.31
N ASN A 76 -15.88 -17.07 10.09
CA ASN A 76 -15.22 -17.74 8.97
C ASN A 76 -13.71 -17.41 8.93
N LEU A 77 -12.88 -18.39 8.54
CA LEU A 77 -11.45 -18.22 8.28
C LEU A 77 -11.17 -17.10 7.25
N TRP A 78 -12.11 -16.85 6.33
CA TRP A 78 -12.04 -15.73 5.41
C TRP A 78 -12.01 -14.36 6.13
N TYR A 79 -12.83 -14.18 7.17
CA TYR A 79 -12.85 -12.94 7.96
C TYR A 79 -11.50 -12.68 8.64
N LEU A 80 -10.89 -13.72 9.21
CA LEU A 80 -9.52 -13.66 9.75
C LEU A 80 -8.51 -13.27 8.67
N GLY A 81 -8.66 -13.82 7.46
CA GLY A 81 -7.86 -13.44 6.29
C GLY A 81 -7.96 -11.94 5.98
N ASN A 82 -9.18 -11.39 5.98
CA ASN A 82 -9.40 -9.96 5.75
C ASN A 82 -8.76 -9.07 6.81
N LEU A 83 -8.75 -9.51 8.07
CA LEU A 83 -8.11 -8.77 9.16
C LEU A 83 -6.59 -8.83 9.06
N ILE A 84 -6.01 -10.00 8.79
CA ILE A 84 -4.57 -10.22 8.91
C ILE A 84 -3.82 -9.81 7.63
N PHE A 85 -4.41 -10.07 6.46
CA PHE A 85 -3.75 -9.88 5.16
C PHE A 85 -3.21 -8.46 4.95
N PRO A 86 -3.96 -7.36 5.25
CA PRO A 86 -3.44 -6.00 5.06
C PRO A 86 -2.17 -5.72 5.87
N PHE A 87 -2.11 -6.20 7.12
CA PHE A 87 -0.93 -6.03 7.98
C PHE A 87 0.26 -6.84 7.46
N VAL A 88 0.03 -8.08 7.03
CA VAL A 88 1.08 -8.93 6.46
C VAL A 88 1.62 -8.33 5.17
N ALA A 89 0.73 -7.90 4.27
CA ALA A 89 1.12 -7.28 3.00
C ALA A 89 1.89 -5.96 3.22
N CYS A 90 1.48 -5.16 4.19
CA CYS A 90 2.21 -3.93 4.50
C CYS A 90 3.56 -4.21 5.18
N GLY A 91 3.62 -5.16 6.12
CA GLY A 91 4.89 -5.62 6.73
C GLY A 91 5.87 -6.17 5.68
N PHE A 92 5.36 -6.94 4.72
CA PHE A 92 6.14 -7.43 3.58
C PHE A 92 6.65 -6.28 2.70
N SER A 93 5.83 -5.26 2.47
CA SER A 93 6.24 -4.05 1.74
C SER A 93 7.37 -3.29 2.45
N VAL A 94 7.34 -3.22 3.79
CA VAL A 94 8.44 -2.66 4.59
C VAL A 94 9.72 -3.47 4.44
N LEU A 95 9.63 -4.81 4.47
CA LEU A 95 10.78 -5.69 4.23
C LEU A 95 11.39 -5.47 2.84
N LEU A 96 10.54 -5.34 1.81
CA LEU A 96 10.99 -5.06 0.45
C LEU A 96 11.66 -3.68 0.35
N ALA A 97 11.15 -2.66 1.03
CA ALA A 97 11.79 -1.34 1.11
C ALA A 97 13.16 -1.39 1.80
N TYR A 98 13.32 -2.26 2.80
CA TYR A 98 14.62 -2.51 3.43
C TYR A 98 15.61 -3.18 2.45
N LEU A 99 15.17 -4.20 1.70
CA LEU A 99 16.00 -4.88 0.69
C LEU A 99 16.37 -3.94 -0.45
N ASP A 100 15.45 -3.08 -0.87
CA ASP A 100 15.69 -2.05 -1.85
C ASP A 100 16.79 -1.08 -1.40
N ARG A 101 16.69 -0.59 -0.16
CA ARG A 101 17.70 0.30 0.44
C ARG A 101 19.08 -0.36 0.40
N LYS A 102 19.18 -1.64 0.76
CA LYS A 102 20.44 -2.40 0.74
C LYS A 102 20.97 -2.56 -0.68
N ALA A 103 20.10 -2.78 -1.66
CA ALA A 103 20.48 -2.86 -3.07
C ALA A 103 21.01 -1.52 -3.60
N LEU A 104 20.42 -0.39 -3.21
CA LEU A 104 20.93 0.94 -3.57
C LEU A 104 22.29 1.25 -2.94
N GLN A 105 22.51 0.87 -1.67
CA GLN A 105 23.81 1.04 -1.02
C GLN A 105 24.91 0.28 -1.77
N ARG A 106 24.64 -0.95 -2.19
CA ARG A 106 25.57 -1.76 -3.01
C ARG A 106 25.89 -1.15 -4.36
N ARG A 107 25.01 -0.30 -4.89
CA ARG A 107 25.19 0.42 -6.17
C ARG A 107 25.87 1.78 -6.01
N GLY A 108 26.36 2.12 -4.81
CA GLY A 108 27.11 3.35 -4.55
C GLY A 108 26.25 4.56 -4.17
N TYR A 109 24.95 4.39 -3.92
CA TYR A 109 24.13 5.48 -3.38
C TYR A 109 24.45 5.69 -1.88
N ASP A 110 25.21 6.74 -1.55
CA ASP A 110 25.64 7.04 -0.18
C ASP A 110 24.52 7.66 0.69
N ARG A 111 23.90 6.93 1.62
CA ARG A 111 22.69 7.33 2.41
C ARG A 111 21.38 7.39 1.59
N PRO A 112 20.85 6.26 1.12
CA PRO A 112 19.50 6.22 0.54
C PRO A 112 18.43 6.60 1.57
N PHE A 113 17.21 6.86 1.09
CA PHE A 113 16.06 7.20 1.93
C PHE A 113 15.79 6.11 2.99
N GLN A 114 15.41 6.56 4.19
CA GLN A 114 15.24 5.67 5.35
C GLN A 114 14.00 4.77 5.13
N TRP A 115 14.18 3.45 5.17
CA TRP A 115 13.12 2.47 4.96
C TRP A 115 11.98 2.55 6.00
N VAL A 116 12.27 3.09 7.19
CA VAL A 116 11.30 3.27 8.28
C VAL A 116 10.12 4.15 7.85
N TRP A 117 10.30 5.05 6.89
CA TRP A 117 9.18 5.84 6.36
C TRP A 117 8.15 5.00 5.59
N ALA A 118 8.46 3.75 5.23
CA ALA A 118 7.47 2.80 4.71
C ALA A 118 6.44 2.39 5.79
N PHE A 119 6.77 2.49 7.09
CA PHE A 119 5.83 2.21 8.18
C PHE A 119 4.68 3.21 8.28
N LEU A 120 4.83 4.44 7.77
CA LEU A 120 3.71 5.41 7.74
C LEU A 120 2.53 4.93 6.90
N GLY A 121 2.77 3.95 6.04
CA GLY A 121 1.72 3.19 5.37
C GLY A 121 0.68 2.58 6.30
N LEU A 122 1.09 2.20 7.51
CA LEU A 122 0.24 1.56 8.50
C LEU A 122 -0.75 2.54 9.16
N LEU A 123 -0.43 3.85 9.16
CA LEU A 123 -1.26 4.90 9.77
C LEU A 123 -2.19 5.59 8.74
N MET A 124 -1.77 5.66 7.47
CA MET A 124 -2.43 6.49 6.45
C MET A 124 -3.03 5.66 5.28
N TYR A 125 -3.08 4.33 5.39
CA TYR A 125 -3.52 3.38 4.36
C TYR A 125 -2.77 3.42 3.02
N ALA A 126 -1.87 4.38 2.82
CA ALA A 126 -1.01 4.50 1.63
C ALA A 126 0.32 3.75 1.84
N CYS A 127 0.26 2.41 1.86
CA CYS A 127 1.44 1.60 2.17
C CYS A 127 2.57 1.83 1.14
N SER A 128 3.75 2.23 1.62
CA SER A 128 4.98 2.47 0.84
C SER A 128 5.05 3.72 -0.06
N LEU A 129 3.96 4.45 -0.30
CA LEU A 129 3.97 5.65 -1.17
C LEU A 129 5.00 6.71 -0.74
N VAL A 130 5.06 6.99 0.57
CA VAL A 130 6.05 7.91 1.16
C VAL A 130 7.48 7.46 0.85
N TYR A 131 7.74 6.15 0.92
CA TYR A 131 9.04 5.58 0.61
C TYR A 131 9.38 5.72 -0.88
N VAL A 132 8.45 5.38 -1.79
CA VAL A 132 8.69 5.48 -3.24
C VAL A 132 8.96 6.93 -3.66
N ILE A 133 8.20 7.89 -3.10
CA ILE A 133 8.39 9.33 -3.35
C ILE A 133 9.76 9.77 -2.81
N GLY A 134 10.04 9.51 -1.53
CA GLY A 134 11.28 9.93 -0.87
C GLY A 134 12.54 9.38 -1.55
N ARG A 135 12.51 8.09 -1.94
CA ARG A 135 13.55 7.42 -2.70
C ARG A 135 13.79 8.10 -4.05
N THR A 136 12.73 8.41 -4.78
CA THR A 136 12.82 9.03 -6.11
C THR A 136 13.45 10.42 -6.05
N ILE A 137 13.11 11.22 -5.04
CA ILE A 137 13.71 12.54 -4.80
C ILE A 137 15.21 12.40 -4.50
N VAL A 138 15.60 11.47 -3.62
CA VAL A 138 17.01 11.22 -3.26
C VAL A 138 17.82 10.78 -4.48
N ILE A 139 17.28 9.88 -5.30
CA ILE A 139 17.93 9.39 -6.53
C ILE A 139 18.12 10.53 -7.53
N ARG A 140 17.07 11.34 -7.75
CA ARG A 140 17.10 12.47 -8.70
C ARG A 140 18.12 13.53 -8.26
N ARG A 141 18.23 13.80 -6.96
CA ARG A 141 19.25 14.71 -6.39
C ARG A 141 20.69 14.22 -6.57
N ARG A 142 20.90 12.91 -6.77
CA ARG A 142 22.23 12.29 -6.90
C ARG A 142 22.63 11.94 -8.33
N GLY A 143 21.85 12.37 -9.31
CA GLY A 143 22.12 12.13 -10.73
C GLY A 143 21.61 10.78 -11.25
N GLY A 144 20.85 10.03 -10.46
CA GLY A 144 20.18 8.82 -10.93
C GLY A 144 18.90 9.14 -11.72
N ARG A 145 18.55 8.25 -12.65
CA ARG A 145 17.30 8.31 -13.44
C ARG A 145 16.43 7.11 -13.09
N GLY A 146 15.11 7.29 -13.00
CA GLY A 146 14.19 6.18 -12.73
C GLY A 146 12.92 6.58 -11.98
N ALA A 147 12.07 7.41 -12.60
CA ALA A 147 10.75 7.75 -12.07
C ALA A 147 9.66 6.70 -12.39
N ALA A 148 9.99 5.66 -13.19
CA ALA A 148 9.02 4.65 -13.60
C ALA A 148 8.33 3.94 -12.41
N PRO A 149 9.03 3.49 -11.34
CA PRO A 149 8.36 2.88 -10.20
C PRO A 149 7.46 3.85 -9.42
N LEU A 150 7.78 5.15 -9.43
CA LEU A 150 6.95 6.18 -8.82
C LEU A 150 5.64 6.36 -9.60
N VAL A 151 5.73 6.51 -10.92
CA VAL A 151 4.55 6.63 -11.78
C VAL A 151 3.68 5.38 -11.66
N ALA A 152 4.29 4.19 -11.69
CA ALA A 152 3.56 2.93 -11.53
C ALA A 152 2.84 2.85 -10.18
N SER A 153 3.50 3.25 -9.08
CA SER A 153 2.86 3.28 -7.75
C SER A 153 1.67 4.22 -7.72
N ILE A 154 1.81 5.43 -8.28
CA ILE A 154 0.73 6.42 -8.34
C ILE A 154 -0.46 5.88 -9.16
N MET A 155 -0.19 5.24 -10.30
CA MET A 155 -1.24 4.67 -11.15
C MET A 155 -1.99 3.54 -10.43
N VAL A 156 -1.26 2.65 -9.74
CA VAL A 156 -1.87 1.56 -8.96
C VAL A 156 -2.73 2.13 -7.83
N GLU A 157 -2.23 3.11 -7.08
CA GLU A 157 -2.97 3.74 -5.99
C GLU A 157 -4.23 4.44 -6.50
N ALA A 158 -4.10 5.27 -7.54
CA ALA A 158 -5.22 6.02 -8.10
C ALA A 158 -6.29 5.07 -8.66
N ALA A 159 -5.89 4.06 -9.42
CA ALA A 159 -6.82 3.06 -9.97
C ALA A 159 -7.50 2.26 -8.84
N GLY A 160 -6.74 1.84 -7.83
CA GLY A 160 -7.25 1.11 -6.68
C GLY A 160 -8.26 1.93 -5.87
N MET A 161 -7.95 3.19 -5.58
CA MET A 161 -8.87 4.11 -4.90
C MET A 161 -10.15 4.34 -5.68
N ILE A 162 -10.05 4.62 -6.98
CA ILE A 162 -11.22 4.80 -7.84
C ILE A 162 -12.10 3.54 -7.81
N ALA A 163 -11.49 2.36 -7.98
CA ALA A 163 -12.23 1.09 -7.94
C ALA A 163 -12.97 0.88 -6.62
N VAL A 164 -12.29 1.07 -5.47
CA VAL A 164 -12.90 0.90 -4.14
C VAL A 164 -14.02 1.92 -3.92
N ILE A 165 -13.82 3.18 -4.29
CA ILE A 165 -14.82 4.24 -4.13
C ILE A 165 -16.05 3.91 -4.99
N THR A 166 -15.87 3.67 -6.29
CA THR A 166 -16.97 3.37 -7.21
C THR A 166 -17.74 2.13 -6.77
N TYR A 167 -17.03 1.06 -6.36
CA TYR A 167 -17.64 -0.16 -5.88
C TYR A 167 -18.48 0.07 -4.62
N THR A 168 -17.92 0.79 -3.64
CA THR A 168 -18.62 1.07 -2.37
C THR A 168 -19.83 1.95 -2.60
N SER A 169 -19.73 2.97 -3.46
CA SER A 169 -20.88 3.82 -3.84
C SER A 169 -21.99 3.01 -4.49
N PHE A 170 -21.66 2.10 -5.42
CA PHE A 170 -22.62 1.19 -6.02
C PHE A 170 -23.29 0.31 -4.96
N TRP A 171 -22.50 -0.28 -4.06
CA TRP A 171 -23.02 -1.16 -3.02
C TRP A 171 -23.96 -0.44 -2.04
N VAL A 172 -23.59 0.74 -1.56
CA VAL A 172 -24.45 1.57 -0.69
C VAL A 172 -25.77 1.89 -1.38
N THR A 173 -25.73 2.21 -2.68
CA THR A 173 -26.94 2.49 -3.46
C THR A 173 -27.87 1.28 -3.50
N GLN A 174 -27.33 0.07 -3.74
CA GLN A 174 -28.11 -1.17 -3.75
C GLN A 174 -28.82 -1.43 -2.41
N ILE A 175 -28.16 -1.15 -1.29
CA ILE A 175 -28.77 -1.32 0.04
C ILE A 175 -29.96 -0.35 0.21
N LEU A 176 -29.79 0.91 -0.18
CA LEU A 176 -30.81 1.96 -0.04
C LEU A 176 -32.00 1.77 -0.97
N THR A 177 -31.83 1.15 -2.13
CA THR A 177 -32.92 0.91 -3.09
C THR A 177 -33.66 -0.40 -2.86
N THR A 178 -33.04 -1.34 -2.12
CA THR A 178 -33.61 -2.68 -1.83
C THR A 178 -34.25 -2.74 -0.42
N SER A 179 -34.23 -1.63 0.33
CA SER A 179 -35.02 -1.41 1.55
C SER A 179 -36.42 -0.92 1.21
#